data_AF-A0A072TS68-F1
#
_entry.id   AF-A0A072TS68-F1
#
_cell.length_a   1.000
_cell.length_b   1.000
_cell.length_c   1.000
_cell.angle_alpha   90.00
_cell.angle_beta   90.00
_cell.angle_gamma   90.00
#
_symmetry.space_group_name_H-M   'P 1'
#
loop_
_entity.id
_entity.type
_entity.pdbx_description
1 polymer ?
#
loop_
_entity_poly.entity_id
_entity_poly.type
_entity_poly.pdbx_seq_one_letter_code
_entity_poly.pdbx_strand_id
1 'polypeptide(L)' 'MHYYRYIGSLTTPPCDENITWTIVREVKFVSKEQIELLRVAVHDDSDSNARSLQPLNNRLVQLNKLKGYQH' A
#
# COMPACT_ATOMS: atom_id res chain seq x y z
N MET A 1 -15.22 -8.66 -1.65
CA MET A 1 -13.81 -8.24 -1.57
C MET A 1 -13.43 -7.99 -0.11
N HIS A 2 -12.29 -8.52 0.35
CA HIS A 2 -11.77 -8.28 1.70
C HIS A 2 -10.61 -7.28 1.65
N TYR A 3 -10.43 -6.49 2.70
CA TYR A 3 -9.35 -5.51 2.80
C TYR A 3 -8.93 -5.27 4.27
N TYR A 4 -7.68 -4.90 4.47
CA TYR A 4 -7.17 -4.41 5.76
C TYR A 4 -7.35 -2.90 5.85
N ARG A 5 -7.66 -2.39 7.04
CA ARG A 5 -7.71 -0.95 7.31
C ARG A 5 -6.95 -0.59 8.58
N TYR A 6 -6.13 0.45 8.51
CA TYR A 6 -5.36 0.99 9.64
C TYR A 6 -5.00 2.46 9.44
N ILE A 7 -4.65 3.17 10.52
CA ILE A 7 -4.18 4.56 10.48
C ILE A 7 -2.64 4.59 10.46
N GLY A 8 -2.03 5.13 9.42
CA GLY A 8 -0.57 5.20 9.28
C GLY A 8 -0.10 6.56 8.81
N SER A 9 0.98 6.54 8.05
CA SER A 9 1.61 7.73 7.51
C SER A 9 1.84 7.64 6.02
N LEU A 10 2.28 8.74 5.42
CA LEU A 10 2.89 8.74 4.09
C LEU A 10 4.18 7.90 4.09
N THR A 11 4.42 7.17 2.99
CA THR A 11 5.64 6.37 2.80
C THR A 11 6.82 7.16 2.26
N THR A 12 6.63 8.46 2.00
CA THR A 12 7.66 9.41 1.57
C THR A 12 7.68 10.61 2.51
N PRO A 13 8.83 11.32 2.65
CA PRO A 13 8.90 12.56 3.40
C PRO A 13 7.80 13.55 2.98
N PRO A 14 7.18 14.29 3.94
CA PRO A 14 7.54 14.40 5.36
C PRO A 14 7.03 13.27 6.27
N CYS A 15 6.44 12.20 5.72
CA CYS A 15 5.88 11.07 6.48
C CYS A 15 4.73 11.45 7.42
N ASP A 16 3.87 12.40 7.02
CA ASP A 16 2.71 12.84 7.80
C ASP A 16 1.83 11.66 8.24
N GLU A 17 1.40 11.69 9.50
CA GLU A 17 0.58 10.65 10.13
C GLU A 17 -0.93 10.86 9.91
N ASN A 18 -1.76 10.05 10.58
CA ASN A 18 -3.22 10.06 10.50
C ASN A 18 -3.80 9.76 9.10
N ILE A 19 -3.04 9.06 8.27
CA ILE A 19 -3.48 8.62 6.94
C ILE A 19 -4.24 7.29 7.06
N THR A 20 -5.46 7.23 6.52
CA THR A 20 -6.22 5.98 6.48
C THR A 20 -5.75 5.09 5.33
N TRP A 21 -5.10 3.99 5.64
CA TRP A 21 -4.69 2.98 4.67
C TRP A 21 -5.78 1.94 4.47
N THR A 22 -6.08 1.61 3.21
CA THR A 22 -6.97 0.50 2.83
C THR A 22 -6.22 -0.43 1.89
N ILE A 23 -5.88 -1.63 2.36
CA ILE A 23 -5.10 -2.61 1.59
C ILE A 23 -6.03 -3.74 1.15
N VAL A 24 -6.28 -3.86 -0.15
CA VAL A 24 -7.09 -4.96 -0.71
C VAL A 24 -6.36 -6.29 -0.49
N ARG A 25 -7.06 -7.31 0.02
CA ARG A 25 -6.48 -8.63 0.32
C ARG A 25 -6.17 -9.45 -0.94
N GLU A 26 -6.93 -9.22 -2.01
CA GLU A 26 -6.75 -9.93 -3.27
C GLU A 26 -5.49 -9.43 -3.98
N VAL A 27 -4.54 -10.33 -4.22
CA VAL A 27 -3.33 -10.03 -4.99
C VAL A 27 -3.68 -9.90 -6.46
N LYS A 28 -3.24 -8.81 -7.09
CA LYS A 28 -3.37 -8.59 -8.53
C LYS A 28 -2.06 -8.92 -9.23
N PHE A 29 -2.17 -9.31 -10.49
CA PHE A 29 -1.03 -9.63 -11.34
C PHE A 29 -0.68 -8.46 -12.24
N VAL A 30 0.59 -8.30 -12.52
CA VAL A 30 1.19 -7.29 -13.40
C VAL A 30 2.30 -7.98 -14.18
N SER A 31 2.50 -7.61 -15.45
CA SER A 31 3.54 -8.22 -16.28
C SER A 31 4.92 -7.71 -15.87
N LYS A 32 5.97 -8.46 -16.19
CA LYS A 32 7.35 -8.02 -15.88
C LYS A 32 7.72 -6.78 -16.67
N GLU A 33 7.30 -6.72 -17.93
CA GLU A 33 7.54 -5.61 -18.86
C GLU A 33 6.91 -4.32 -18.30
N GLN A 34 5.71 -4.39 -17.72
CA GLN A 34 5.07 -3.25 -17.06
C GLN A 34 5.87 -2.76 -15.85
N ILE A 35 6.45 -3.65 -15.05
CA ILE A 35 7.30 -3.29 -13.90
C ILE A 35 8.61 -2.64 -14.37
N GLU A 36 9.23 -3.16 -15.43
CA GLU A 36 10.45 -2.61 -15.99
C GLU A 36 10.24 -1.18 -16.50
N LEU A 37 9.13 -0.92 -17.21
CA LEU A 37 8.78 0.43 -17.67
C LEU A 37 8.60 1.41 -16.50
N LEU A 38 7.97 0.96 -15.40
CA LEU A 38 7.82 1.79 -14.20
C LEU A 38 9.16 2.09 -13.53
N ARG A 39 10.10 1.14 -13.51
CA ARG A 39 11.44 1.34 -12.96
C ARG A 39 12.26 2.33 -13.77
N VAL A 40 12.20 2.24 -15.10
CA VAL A 40 12.91 3.19 -15.98
C VAL A 40 12.37 4.62 -15.83
N ALA A 41 11.06 4.77 -15.65
CA ALA A 41 10.42 6.08 -15.55
C ALA A 41 10.76 6.83 -14.24
N VAL A 42 11.10 6.11 -13.17
CA VAL A 42 11.53 6.71 -11.91
C VAL A 42 13.04 6.93 -11.99
N HIS A 43 13.46 8.17 -12.17
CA HIS A 43 14.88 8.55 -12.14
C HIS A 43 15.28 8.85 -10.69
N ASP A 44 15.37 7.80 -9.86
CA ASP A 44 16.11 7.86 -8.61
C ASP A 44 17.34 6.93 -8.71
N ASP A 45 18.41 7.25 -7.99
CA ASP A 45 19.62 6.39 -7.93
C ASP A 45 19.37 5.13 -7.07
N SER A 46 18.12 4.69 -6.94
CA SER A 46 17.71 3.62 -6.05
C SER A 46 17.27 2.38 -6.82
N ASP A 47 17.78 1.23 -6.41
CA ASP A 47 17.32 -0.06 -6.94
C ASP A 47 15.86 -0.39 -6.55
N SER A 48 15.30 0.34 -5.56
CA SER A 48 13.94 0.12 -5.05
C SER A 48 13.40 1.36 -4.32
N ASN A 49 12.18 1.78 -4.68
CA ASN A 49 11.49 2.90 -4.05
C ASN A 49 10.55 2.50 -2.90
N ALA A 50 10.57 1.23 -2.47
CA ALA A 50 9.75 0.75 -1.37
C ALA A 50 10.40 1.05 -0.01
N ARG A 51 9.74 1.88 0.81
CA ARG A 51 10.13 2.12 2.21
C ARG A 51 10.08 0.81 3.02
N SER A 52 11.05 0.61 3.91
CA SER A 52 11.10 -0.56 4.81
C SER A 52 9.87 -0.66 5.72
N LEU A 53 9.55 -1.88 6.15
CA LEU A 53 8.48 -2.13 7.12
C LEU A 53 8.73 -1.36 8.42
N GLN A 54 7.68 -0.74 8.94
CA GLN A 54 7.73 0.03 10.19
C GLN A 54 7.06 -0.75 11.32
N PRO A 55 7.51 -0.58 12.58
CA PRO A 55 6.88 -1.20 13.75
C PRO A 55 5.38 -0.90 13.85
N LEU A 56 4.60 -1.83 14.41
CA LEU A 56 3.15 -1.67 14.52
C LEU A 56 2.74 -0.73 15.66
N ASN A 57 3.56 -0.59 16.71
CA ASN A 57 3.31 0.28 17.87
C ASN A 57 1.88 0.17 18.43
N ASN A 58 1.38 -1.06 18.60
CA ASN A 58 0.03 -1.39 19.11
C ASN A 58 -1.14 -0.86 18.28
N ARG A 59 -0.90 -0.41 17.05
CA ARG A 59 -1.94 0.02 16.14
C ARG A 59 -2.89 -1.14 15.79
N LEU A 60 -4.19 -0.86 15.84
CA LEU A 60 -5.23 -1.78 15.39
C LEU A 60 -5.24 -1.88 13.86
N VAL A 61 -5.15 -3.11 13.35
CA VAL A 61 -5.35 -3.43 11.93
C VAL A 61 -6.62 -4.25 11.79
N GLN A 62 -7.60 -3.71 11.08
CA GLN A 62 -8.92 -4.34 10.94
C GLN A 62 -9.02 -5.08 9.60
N LEU A 63 -9.47 -6.33 9.61
CA LEU A 63 -9.88 -7.05 8.41
C LEU A 63 -11.38 -6.83 8.17
N ASN A 64 -11.72 -6.26 7.02
CA ASN A 64 -13.08 -5.93 6.63
C ASN A 64 -13.50 -6.66 5.34
N LYS A 65 -14.81 -6.74 5.11
CA LYS A 65 -15.42 -7.21 3.86
C LYS A 65 -16.27 -6.09 3.26
N LEU A 66 -16.05 -5.75 2.00
CA LEU A 66 -16.97 -4.85 1.28
C LEU A 66 -18.35 -5.50 1.25
N LYS A 67 -19.34 -4.78 1.76
CA LYS A 67 -20.75 -5.13 1.56
C LYS A 67 -21.04 -4.94 0.07
N GLY A 68 -21.55 -5.98 -0.59
CA GLY A 68 -22.07 -5.83 -1.94
C GLY A 68 -23.27 -4.88 -1.90
N TYR A 69 -23.41 -4.02 -2.90
CA TYR A 69 -24.66 -3.31 -3.14
C TYR A 69 -25.75 -4.38 -3.32
N GLN A 70 -26.75 -4.37 -2.44
CA GLN A 70 -27.99 -5.10 -2.66
C GLN A 70 -28.92 -4.12 -3.35
N HIS A 71 -29.29 -4.42 -4.59
CA HIS A 71 -30.47 -3.84 -5.21
C HIS A 71 -31.71 -4.60 -4.70
#